data_AF-A0A3C0A001-F1
#
_entry.id   AF-A0A3C0A001-F1
#
_cell.length_a   1.000
_cell.length_b   1.000
_cell.length_c   1.000
_cell.angle_alpha   90.00
_cell.angle_beta   90.00
_cell.angle_gamma   90.00
#
_symmetry.space_group_name_H-M   'P 1'
#
loop_
_entity.id
_entity.type
_entity.pdbx_description
1 polymer ?
#
loop_
_entity_poly.entity_id
_entity_poly.type
_entity_poly.pdbx_seq_one_letter_code
_entity_poly.pdbx_strand_id
1 'polypeptide(L)'
;MIKALCTGPKTVRIDWSPSHDSGDSAALPKGIDGVAIWVADGGIPSTKDKWRFLALDTNSPYIHNVRNDMTVTLAYKAQWFDKKKRMGPFGDPVIVAVTP
;
A
#
# COMPACT_ATOMS: atom_id res chain seq x y z
N MET A 1 8.79 -3.34 -2.52
CA MET A 1 8.09 -3.02 -1.26
C MET A 1 7.46 -1.63 -1.40
N ILE A 2 6.54 -1.26 -0.51
CA ILE A 2 5.71 -0.06 -0.67
C ILE A 2 6.30 1.18 0.01
N LYS A 3 5.95 2.35 -0.51
CA LYS A 3 6.08 3.66 0.13
C LYS A 3 4.70 4.32 0.10
N ALA A 4 4.34 5.05 1.15
CA ALA A 4 3.07 5.76 1.20
C ALA A 4 3.30 7.19 1.68
N LEU A 5 2.67 8.14 1.01
CA LEU A 5 2.80 9.57 1.29
C LEU A 5 1.43 10.25 1.23
N CYS A 6 1.15 11.16 2.17
CA CYS A 6 0.01 12.05 2.08
C CYS A 6 0.31 13.12 1.02
N THR A 7 -0.40 13.12 -0.10
CA THR A 7 -0.14 14.03 -1.24
C THR A 7 -1.15 15.15 -1.37
N GLY A 8 -2.20 15.14 -0.54
CA GLY A 8 -3.18 16.20 -0.47
C GLY A 8 -4.21 15.94 0.64
N PRO A 9 -5.20 16.84 0.78
CA PRO A 9 -6.34 16.64 1.66
C PRO A 9 -6.93 15.25 1.46
N LYS A 10 -6.94 14.44 2.51
CA LYS A 10 -7.53 13.09 2.51
C LYS A 10 -6.98 12.13 1.44
N THR A 11 -5.78 12.40 0.90
CA THR A 11 -5.26 11.65 -0.24
C THR A 11 -3.91 11.04 0.09
N VAL A 12 -3.81 9.71 -0.01
CA VAL A 12 -2.56 8.97 0.16
C VAL A 12 -2.15 8.35 -1.16
N ARG A 13 -0.95 8.68 -1.63
CA ARG A 13 -0.28 8.00 -2.74
C ARG A 13 0.51 6.82 -2.18
N ILE A 14 0.29 5.63 -2.74
CA ILE A 14 0.99 4.39 -2.39
C ILE A 14 1.78 3.94 -3.60
N ASP A 15 3.08 4.16 -3.55
CA ASP A 15 4.04 3.70 -4.55
C ASP A 15 4.51 2.29 -4.19
N TRP A 16 4.65 1.44 -5.20
CA TRP A 16 5.23 0.12 -5.01
C TRP A 16 6.16 -0.21 -6.17
N SER A 17 7.30 -0.80 -5.81
CA SER A 17 8.34 -1.17 -6.76
C SER A 17 9.11 -2.37 -6.23
N PRO A 18 9.76 -3.16 -7.09
CA PRO A 18 10.63 -4.24 -6.63
C PRO A 18 11.89 -3.75 -5.90
N SER A 19 12.39 -2.55 -6.22
CA SER A 19 13.48 -1.89 -5.49
C SER A 19 13.02 -0.51 -4.99
N HIS A 20 13.32 -0.17 -3.74
CA HIS A 20 12.87 1.10 -3.13
C HIS A 20 13.38 2.35 -3.87
N ASP A 21 14.40 2.21 -4.72
CA ASP A 21 15.14 3.32 -5.34
C ASP A 21 14.85 3.52 -6.83
N SER A 22 14.14 2.59 -7.46
CA SER A 22 13.71 2.79 -8.83
C SER A 22 12.47 3.68 -8.84
N GLY A 23 12.58 4.86 -9.45
CA GLY A 23 11.43 5.73 -9.77
C GLY A 23 10.34 5.00 -10.57
N ASP A 24 9.26 5.74 -10.87
CA ASP A 24 7.91 5.35 -11.34
C ASP A 24 7.75 4.28 -12.45
N SER A 25 8.77 3.52 -12.86
CA SER A 25 8.70 2.53 -13.92
C SER A 25 9.74 1.39 -13.80
N ALA A 26 10.07 0.93 -12.60
CA ALA A 26 10.78 -0.36 -12.50
C ALA A 26 9.93 -1.49 -13.06
N ALA A 27 10.49 -2.25 -14.00
CA ALA A 27 9.88 -3.46 -14.48
C ALA A 27 9.58 -4.39 -13.29
N LEU A 28 8.32 -4.86 -13.22
CA LEU A 28 7.93 -5.87 -12.24
C LEU A 28 8.85 -7.09 -12.32
N PRO A 29 9.17 -7.75 -11.19
CA PRO A 29 9.91 -9.00 -11.21
C PRO A 29 9.19 -10.04 -12.08
N LYS A 30 9.96 -10.89 -12.75
CA LYS A 30 9.39 -11.92 -13.62
C LYS A 30 8.35 -12.76 -12.89
N GLY A 31 7.15 -12.83 -13.45
CA GLY A 31 6.04 -13.62 -12.92
C GLY A 31 5.11 -12.87 -11.95
N ILE A 32 5.47 -11.67 -11.52
CA ILE A 32 4.61 -10.80 -10.72
C ILE A 32 3.66 -10.02 -11.62
N ASP A 33 2.42 -9.88 -11.17
CA ASP A 33 1.33 -9.21 -11.88
C ASP A 33 0.91 -7.91 -11.16
N GLY A 34 1.14 -7.80 -9.84
CA GLY A 34 0.85 -6.60 -9.06
C GLY A 34 0.97 -6.82 -7.56
N VAL A 35 0.35 -5.93 -6.77
CA VAL A 35 0.32 -5.99 -5.30
C VAL A 35 -1.10 -6.02 -4.74
N ALA A 36 -1.30 -6.82 -3.68
CA ALA A 36 -2.47 -6.71 -2.82
C ALA A 36 -2.16 -5.76 -1.67
N ILE A 37 -2.86 -4.63 -1.61
CA ILE A 37 -2.68 -3.57 -0.62
C ILE A 37 -3.69 -3.77 0.50
N TRP A 38 -3.22 -3.58 1.73
CA TRP A 38 -3.99 -3.68 2.96
C TRP A 38 -3.77 -2.43 3.80
N VAL A 39 -4.80 -2.03 4.55
CA VAL A 39 -4.81 -0.84 5.39
C VAL A 39 -5.27 -1.18 6.81
N ALA A 40 -4.72 -0.49 7.80
CA ALA A 40 -5.18 -0.52 9.18
C ALA A 40 -5.25 0.92 9.74
N ASP A 41 -6.24 1.16 10.59
CA ASP A 41 -6.44 2.44 11.25
C ASP A 41 -5.67 2.46 12.59
N GLY A 42 -5.11 3.62 12.96
CA GLY A 42 -4.40 3.80 14.23
C GLY A 42 -2.93 3.35 14.23
N GLY A 43 -2.32 3.09 13.08
CA GLY A 43 -0.93 2.63 12.96
C GLY A 43 -0.81 1.12 12.73
N ILE A 44 0.39 0.55 12.94
CA ILE A 44 0.65 -0.89 12.71
C ILE A 44 -0.04 -1.68 13.85
N PRO A 45 -1.07 -2.49 13.56
CA PRO A 45 -1.76 -3.24 14.59
C PRO A 45 -0.93 -4.42 15.07
N SER A 46 -1.06 -4.77 16.35
CA SER A 46 -0.44 -5.95 16.96
C SER A 46 -1.10 -7.27 16.53
N THR A 47 -2.33 -7.21 16.01
CA THR A 47 -3.12 -8.37 15.58
C THR A 47 -3.43 -8.33 14.09
N LYS A 48 -3.47 -9.51 13.45
CA LYS A 48 -3.62 -9.63 11.99
C LYS A 48 -5.02 -9.28 11.48
N ASP A 49 -6.04 -9.43 12.31
CA ASP A 49 -7.47 -9.21 12.01
C ASP A 49 -7.84 -7.74 11.77
N LYS A 50 -6.99 -6.80 12.21
CA LYS A 50 -7.21 -5.36 12.03
C LYS A 50 -6.83 -4.84 10.65
N TRP A 51 -6.12 -5.66 9.86
CA TRP A 51 -5.79 -5.32 8.48
C TRP A 51 -7.00 -5.56 7.57
N ARG A 52 -7.44 -4.50 6.89
CA ARG A 52 -8.51 -4.56 5.89
C ARG A 52 -7.91 -4.59 4.50
N PHE A 53 -8.44 -5.45 3.64
CA PHE A 53 -8.07 -5.45 2.22
C PHE A 53 -8.51 -4.13 1.58
N LEU A 54 -7.60 -3.50 0.83
CA LEU A 54 -7.86 -2.22 0.18
C LEU A 54 -8.06 -2.41 -1.32
N ALA A 55 -7.07 -2.99 -2.01
CA ALA A 55 -7.09 -3.15 -3.46
C ALA A 55 -6.11 -4.22 -3.96
N LEU A 56 -6.39 -4.75 -5.15
CA LEU A 56 -5.37 -5.33 -6.02
C LEU A 56 -4.96 -4.22 -7.00
N ASP A 57 -3.68 -3.90 -7.03
CA ASP A 57 -3.17 -2.88 -7.93
C ASP A 57 -2.08 -3.47 -8.82
N THR A 58 -2.21 -3.23 -10.12
CA THR A 58 -1.26 -3.70 -11.15
C THR A 58 -0.50 -2.55 -11.79
N ASN A 59 -0.80 -1.31 -11.41
CA ASN A 59 -0.14 -0.13 -11.93
C ASN A 59 0.15 0.92 -10.83
N SER A 60 1.39 0.94 -10.35
CA SER A 60 1.84 1.94 -9.36
C SER A 60 1.81 3.34 -9.99
N PRO A 61 1.41 4.40 -9.24
CA PRO A 61 0.95 4.37 -7.85
C PRO A 61 -0.54 4.01 -7.71
N TYR A 62 -0.89 3.45 -6.54
CA TYR A 62 -2.28 3.40 -6.09
C TYR A 62 -2.64 4.67 -5.32
N ILE A 63 -3.79 5.27 -5.62
CA ILE A 63 -4.31 6.45 -4.93
C ILE A 63 -5.45 6.05 -3.99
N HIS A 64 -5.25 6.23 -2.69
CA HIS A 64 -6.26 5.99 -1.67
C HIS A 64 -6.88 7.31 -1.20
N ASN A 65 -8.18 7.47 -1.45
CA ASN A 65 -8.98 8.59 -0.95
C ASN A 65 -9.62 8.23 0.41
N VAL A 66 -9.18 8.89 1.47
CA VAL A 66 -9.60 8.65 2.85
C VAL A 66 -10.89 9.40 3.15
N ARG A 67 -11.93 8.71 3.61
CA ARG A 67 -13.20 9.33 3.98
C ARG A 67 -13.20 9.68 5.47
N ASN A 68 -12.36 10.61 5.89
CA ASN A 68 -12.31 11.10 7.27
C ASN A 68 -12.14 12.63 7.28
N ASP A 69 -12.85 13.30 8.21
CA ASP A 69 -12.82 14.76 8.37
C ASP A 69 -11.87 15.21 9.50
N MET A 70 -11.19 14.26 10.15
CA MET A 70 -10.15 14.50 11.14
C MET A 70 -8.83 13.92 10.68
N THR A 71 -7.74 14.44 11.27
CA THR A 71 -6.41 13.84 11.09
C THR A 71 -6.41 12.40 11.59
N VAL A 72 -5.95 11.47 10.75
CA VAL A 72 -5.87 10.04 11.08
C VAL A 72 -4.50 9.47 10.77
N THR A 73 -4.10 8.50 11.59
CA THR A 73 -2.90 7.68 11.33
C THR A 73 -3.34 6.38 10.68
N LEU A 74 -2.81 6.09 9.50
CA LEU A 74 -3.06 4.84 8.76
C LEU A 74 -1.76 4.06 8.60
N ALA A 75 -1.84 2.75 8.70
CA ALA A 75 -0.77 1.87 8.27
C ALA A 75 -1.16 1.13 7.00
N TYR A 76 -0.19 0.93 6.11
CA TYR A 76 -0.34 0.16 4.89
C TYR A 76 0.67 -0.98 4.86
N LYS A 77 0.29 -2.10 4.27
CA LYS A 77 1.22 -3.17 3.88
C LYS A 77 0.78 -3.75 2.55
N ALA A 78 1.69 -4.41 1.87
CA ALA A 78 1.33 -5.11 0.64
C ALA A 78 2.08 -6.43 0.50
N GLN A 79 1.54 -7.30 -0.34
CA GLN A 79 2.16 -8.53 -0.79
C GLN A 79 2.06 -8.62 -2.31
N TRP A 80 3.11 -9.11 -2.96
CA TRP A 80 3.07 -9.35 -4.39
C TRP A 80 2.07 -10.47 -4.72
N PHE A 81 1.44 -10.40 -5.89
CA PHE A 81 0.72 -11.53 -6.46
C PHE A 81 1.20 -11.81 -7.89
N ASP A 82 1.12 -13.07 -8.28
CA ASP A 82 1.45 -13.49 -9.64
C ASP A 82 0.24 -13.47 -10.59
N LYS A 83 0.44 -13.83 -11.86
CA LYS A 83 -0.64 -13.90 -12.87
C LYS A 83 -1.75 -14.89 -12.54
N LYS A 84 -1.52 -15.82 -11.60
CA LYS A 84 -2.51 -16.77 -11.08
C LYS A 84 -3.14 -16.29 -9.77
N LYS A 85 -2.89 -15.03 -9.38
CA LYS A 85 -3.31 -14.39 -8.13
C LYS A 85 -2.85 -15.14 -6.87
N ARG A 86 -1.75 -15.89 -6.96
CA ARG A 86 -1.10 -16.50 -5.78
C ARG A 86 -0.36 -15.40 -5.03
N MET A 87 -0.65 -15.30 -3.74
CA MET A 87 -0.11 -14.27 -2.87
C MET A 87 1.28 -14.68 -2.37
N GLY A 88 2.25 -13.78 -2.50
CA GLY A 88 3.56 -13.88 -1.87
C GLY A 88 3.54 -13.41 -0.40
N PRO A 89 4.71 -13.28 0.23
CA PRO A 89 4.81 -12.74 1.58
C PRO A 89 4.46 -11.24 1.62
N PHE A 90 4.00 -10.78 2.78
CA PHE A 90 3.90 -9.37 3.08
C PHE A 90 5.29 -8.72 3.16
N GLY A 91 5.42 -7.52 2.59
CA GLY A 91 6.54 -6.63 2.89
C GLY A 91 6.32 -5.85 4.19
N ASP A 92 7.31 -5.06 4.57
CA ASP A 92 7.23 -4.24 5.77
C ASP A 92 6.12 -3.19 5.65
N PRO A 93 5.35 -2.99 6.73
CA PRO A 93 4.32 -1.97 6.75
C PRO A 93 4.90 -0.56 6.83
N VAL A 94 4.15 0.41 6.31
CA VAL A 94 4.47 1.84 6.38
C VAL A 94 3.33 2.58 7.09
N ILE A 95 3.64 3.67 7.79
CA ILE A 95 2.67 4.50 8.50
C ILE A 95 2.61 5.87 7.84
N VAL A 96 1.40 6.42 7.70
CA VAL A 96 1.14 7.76 7.17
C VAL A 96 0.12 8.47 8.03
N ALA A 97 0.42 9.71 8.41
CA ALA A 97 -0.58 10.63 8.95
C ALA A 97 -1.28 11.33 7.78
N VAL A 98 -2.61 11.29 7.77
CA VAL A 98 -3.47 11.90 6.74
C VAL A 98 -4.24 13.03 7.39
N THR A 99 -4.16 14.21 6.79
CA THR A 99 -4.88 15.40 7.24
C THR A 99 -6.09 15.67 6.36
N PRO A 100 -7.14 16.31 6.91
CA PRO A 100 -8.34 16.69 6.15
C PRO A 100 -8.09 17.59 4.95
#